data_AF-A0A932CTK3-F1
#
_entry.id   AF-A0A932CTK3-F1
#
_cell.length_a   1.000
_cell.length_b   1.000
_cell.length_c   1.000
_cell.angle_alpha   90.00
_cell.angle_beta   90.00
_cell.angle_gamma   90.00
#
_symmetry.space_group_name_H-M   'P 1'
#
loop_
_entity.id
_entity.type
_entity.pdbx_description
1 polymer ?
#
loop_
_entity_poly.entity_id
_entity_poly.type
_entity_poly.pdbx_seq_one_letter_code
_entity_poly.pdbx_strand_id
1 'polypeptide(L)'
;MAPVACPKCGHTQSAAEACDRCGVVFARYDPARAEAPSDEAARALWDAAVAAWDDDAKHRGFVQYCTAMGLYSYAAQQYGAARRDEGREARAARELSRLALLAEQALLSTKPTGQTAMVRRVKTALLLFALAVCAAMLLFVISRAAW
;
A
#
# COMPACT_ATOMS: atom_id res chain seq x y z
N MET A 1 6.25 -25.13 -26.31
CA MET A 1 6.30 -25.04 -24.83
C MET A 1 4.88 -25.09 -24.30
N ALA A 2 4.64 -25.84 -23.23
CA ALA A 2 3.32 -25.88 -22.59
C ALA A 2 3.04 -24.53 -21.90
N PRO A 3 1.79 -24.05 -21.91
CA PRO A 3 1.42 -22.84 -21.18
C PRO A 3 1.62 -23.04 -19.67
N VAL A 4 2.20 -22.03 -19.01
CA VAL A 4 2.43 -21.99 -17.57
C VAL A 4 1.50 -20.96 -16.94
N ALA A 5 0.81 -21.33 -15.86
CA ALA A 5 0.02 -20.41 -15.06
C ALA A 5 0.86 -19.80 -13.95
N CYS A 6 0.88 -18.47 -13.86
CA CYS A 6 1.56 -17.75 -12.79
C CYS A 6 0.95 -18.09 -11.42
N PRO A 7 1.75 -18.48 -10.40
CA PRO A 7 1.21 -18.88 -9.10
C PRO A 7 0.68 -17.70 -8.27
N LYS A 8 1.08 -16.46 -8.60
CA LYS A 8 0.64 -15.25 -7.89
C LYS A 8 -0.67 -14.67 -8.44
N CYS A 9 -0.76 -14.49 -9.76
CA CYS A 9 -1.88 -13.81 -10.40
C CYS A 9 -2.70 -14.71 -11.33
N GLY A 10 -2.25 -15.94 -11.57
CA GLY A 10 -2.97 -16.91 -12.38
C GLY A 10 -2.99 -16.63 -13.88
N HIS A 11 -2.16 -15.70 -14.36
CA HIS A 11 -2.03 -15.42 -15.79
C HIS A 11 -1.33 -16.58 -16.50
N THR A 12 -1.91 -17.02 -17.63
CA THR A 12 -1.37 -18.10 -18.46
C THR A 12 -0.49 -17.53 -19.56
N GLN A 13 0.73 -18.04 -19.67
CA GLN A 13 1.77 -17.50 -20.56
C GLN A 13 2.71 -18.60 -21.06
N SER A 14 3.50 -18.29 -22.10
CA SER A 14 4.52 -19.20 -22.63
C SER A 14 5.88 -19.06 -21.94
N ALA A 15 6.16 -17.91 -21.31
CA ALA A 15 7.41 -17.64 -20.62
C ALA A 15 7.49 -18.40 -19.28
N ALA A 16 8.62 -19.05 -19.02
CA ALA A 16 8.82 -19.94 -17.87
C ALA A 16 9.69 -19.35 -16.75
N GLU A 17 10.23 -18.14 -16.91
CA GLU A 17 11.13 -17.53 -15.91
C GLU A 17 10.39 -16.55 -14.98
N ALA A 18 9.55 -15.69 -15.56
CA ALA A 18 8.82 -14.66 -14.82
C ALA A 18 7.47 -14.37 -15.47
N CYS A 19 6.52 -13.92 -14.66
CA CYS A 19 5.22 -13.52 -15.15
C CYS A 19 5.30 -12.20 -15.91
N ASP A 20 4.89 -12.17 -17.19
CA ASP A 20 4.87 -10.95 -18.01
C ASP A 20 3.81 -9.93 -17.54
N ARG A 21 2.80 -10.38 -16.81
CA ARG A 21 1.72 -9.53 -16.29
C ARG A 21 1.99 -8.94 -14.92
N CYS A 22 2.53 -9.73 -13.98
CA CYS A 22 2.72 -9.29 -12.59
C CYS A 22 4.18 -9.24 -12.13
N GLY A 23 5.12 -9.58 -13.01
CA GLY A 23 6.56 -9.50 -12.76
C GLY A 23 7.10 -10.52 -11.75
N VAL A 24 6.29 -11.46 -11.27
CA VAL A 24 6.80 -12.46 -10.31
C VAL A 24 7.79 -13.39 -11.00
N VAL A 25 9.00 -13.50 -10.44
CA VAL A 25 10.01 -14.45 -10.91
C VAL A 25 9.70 -15.80 -10.28
N PHE A 26 9.41 -16.82 -11.10
CA PHE A 26 8.91 -18.11 -10.60
C PHE A 26 9.92 -18.81 -9.70
N ALA A 27 11.21 -18.74 -10.02
CA ALA A 27 12.29 -19.28 -9.19
C ALA A 27 12.41 -18.61 -7.80
N ARG A 28 11.79 -17.44 -7.60
CA ARG A 28 11.80 -16.70 -6.33
C ARG A 28 10.43 -16.66 -5.66
N TYR A 29 9.43 -17.32 -6.24
CA TYR A 29 8.10 -17.35 -5.66
C TYR A 29 8.11 -18.32 -4.46
N ASP A 30 7.86 -17.77 -3.28
CA ASP A 30 7.73 -18.52 -2.04
C ASP A 30 6.25 -18.54 -1.65
N PRO A 31 5.57 -19.70 -1.76
CA PRO A 31 4.16 -19.81 -1.40
C PRO A 31 3.92 -19.55 0.09
N ALA A 32 4.87 -19.87 0.98
CA ALA A 32 4.72 -19.63 2.42
C ALA A 32 4.74 -18.14 2.77
N ARG A 33 5.46 -17.33 1.99
CA ARG A 33 5.40 -15.85 2.08
C ARG A 33 4.20 -15.25 1.36
N ALA A 34 3.68 -15.93 0.35
CA ALA A 34 2.50 -15.52 -0.38
C ALA A 34 1.20 -15.92 0.33
N GLU A 35 1.29 -16.82 1.30
CA GLU A 35 0.20 -17.18 2.18
C GLU A 35 -0.28 -15.91 2.88
N ALA A 36 -1.53 -15.57 2.60
CA ALA A 36 -2.13 -14.38 3.15
C ALA A 36 -2.07 -14.44 4.68
N PRO A 37 -1.94 -13.29 5.36
CA PRO A 37 -2.03 -13.25 6.81
C PRO A 37 -3.28 -14.01 7.25
N SER A 38 -3.11 -14.89 8.24
CA SER A 38 -4.12 -15.84 8.75
C SER A 38 -5.25 -15.14 9.52
N ASP A 39 -5.68 -13.98 9.03
CA ASP A 39 -6.73 -13.19 9.60
C ASP A 39 -8.08 -13.85 9.28
N GLU A 40 -8.55 -14.63 10.24
CA GLU A 40 -9.79 -15.38 10.12
C GLU A 40 -11.00 -14.45 9.92
N ALA A 41 -10.95 -13.21 10.43
CA ALA A 41 -12.02 -12.25 10.22
C ALA A 41 -12.05 -11.74 8.77
N ALA A 42 -10.88 -11.47 8.17
CA ALA A 42 -10.79 -11.13 6.74
C ALA A 42 -11.31 -12.29 5.87
N ARG A 43 -11.01 -13.55 6.22
CA ARG A 43 -11.54 -14.73 5.55
C ARG A 43 -13.06 -14.82 5.66
N ALA A 44 -13.61 -14.71 6.86
CA ALA A 44 -15.06 -14.77 7.07
C ALA A 44 -15.81 -13.66 6.32
N LEU A 45 -15.26 -12.44 6.28
CA LEU A 45 -15.82 -11.34 5.51
C LEU A 45 -15.76 -11.58 4.00
N TRP A 46 -14.68 -12.18 3.50
CA TRP A 46 -14.58 -12.59 2.11
C TRP A 46 -15.60 -13.66 1.76
N ASP A 47 -15.72 -14.71 2.58
CA ASP A 47 -16.68 -15.79 2.36
C ASP A 47 -18.12 -15.25 2.33
N ALA A 48 -18.44 -14.30 3.22
CA ALA A 48 -19.73 -13.61 3.21
C ALA A 48 -19.96 -12.77 1.94
N ALA A 49 -18.91 -12.13 1.40
CA ALA A 49 -19.00 -11.39 0.15
C ALA A 49 -19.15 -12.33 -1.07
N VAL A 50 -18.49 -13.48 -1.07
CA VAL A 50 -18.64 -14.50 -2.12
C VAL A 50 -20.04 -15.12 -2.10
N ALA A 51 -20.57 -15.41 -0.91
CA ALA A 51 -21.91 -15.96 -0.74
C ALA A 51 -23.01 -15.01 -1.22
N ALA A 52 -22.77 -13.70 -1.11
CA ALA A 52 -23.68 -12.65 -1.56
C ALA A 52 -22.98 -11.73 -2.57
N TRP A 53 -22.54 -12.30 -3.70
CA TRP A 53 -21.70 -11.61 -4.67
C TRP A 53 -22.28 -10.30 -5.20
N ASP A 54 -23.61 -10.15 -5.24
CA ASP A 54 -24.25 -8.91 -5.70
C ASP A 54 -24.49 -7.88 -4.59
N ASP A 55 -24.22 -8.22 -3.32
CA ASP A 55 -24.35 -7.32 -2.16
C ASP A 55 -23.11 -6.42 -1.99
N ASP A 56 -23.21 -5.19 -2.47
CA ASP A 56 -22.14 -4.18 -2.35
C ASP A 56 -21.72 -3.92 -0.89
N ALA A 57 -22.62 -4.07 0.09
CA ALA A 57 -22.29 -3.81 1.49
C ALA A 57 -21.29 -4.85 2.02
N LYS A 58 -21.41 -6.11 1.62
CA LYS A 58 -20.48 -7.18 2.00
C LYS A 58 -19.09 -6.94 1.43
N HIS A 59 -19.01 -6.59 0.14
CA HIS A 59 -17.74 -6.24 -0.51
C HIS A 59 -17.08 -5.03 0.15
N ARG A 60 -17.86 -3.98 0.43
CA ARG A 60 -17.35 -2.79 1.15
C ARG A 60 -16.83 -3.15 2.54
N GLY A 61 -17.55 -3.97 3.30
CA GLY A 61 -17.13 -4.42 4.63
C GLY A 61 -15.79 -5.16 4.58
N PHE A 62 -15.64 -6.10 3.63
CA PHE A 62 -14.38 -6.80 3.42
C PHE A 62 -13.22 -5.86 3.05
N VAL A 63 -13.42 -4.96 2.09
CA VAL A 63 -12.38 -4.00 1.65
C VAL A 63 -11.99 -3.04 2.77
N GLN A 64 -12.96 -2.52 3.52
CA GLN A 64 -12.71 -1.66 4.67
C GLN A 64 -11.88 -2.36 5.74
N TYR A 65 -12.22 -3.61 6.07
CA TYR A 65 -11.47 -4.41 7.02
C TYR A 65 -10.02 -4.61 6.57
N CYS A 66 -9.83 -5.06 5.32
CA CYS A 66 -8.49 -5.28 4.78
C CYS A 66 -7.66 -3.99 4.74
N THR A 67 -8.28 -2.86 4.40
CA THR A 67 -7.60 -1.55 4.38
C THR A 67 -7.17 -1.15 5.80
N ALA A 68 -8.05 -1.29 6.80
CA ALA A 68 -7.76 -0.95 8.19
C ALA A 68 -6.63 -1.81 8.79
N MET A 69 -6.56 -3.08 8.38
CA MET A 69 -5.57 -4.04 8.87
C MET A 69 -4.29 -4.10 8.01
N GLY A 70 -4.19 -3.31 6.93
CA GLY A 70 -3.04 -3.32 6.02
C GLY A 70 -2.96 -4.56 5.12
N LEU A 71 -4.06 -5.31 4.96
CA LEU A 71 -4.15 -6.57 4.22
C LEU A 71 -4.45 -6.38 2.72
N TYR A 72 -3.89 -5.35 2.08
CA TYR A 72 -4.17 -5.01 0.68
C TYR A 72 -3.85 -6.15 -0.29
N SER A 73 -2.74 -6.87 -0.07
CA SER A 73 -2.32 -7.98 -0.92
C SER A 73 -3.31 -9.14 -0.87
N TYR A 74 -3.89 -9.42 0.30
CA TYR A 74 -4.91 -10.45 0.46
C TYR A 74 -6.18 -10.09 -0.32
N ALA A 75 -6.71 -8.88 -0.13
CA ALA A 75 -7.88 -8.41 -0.86
C ALA A 75 -7.65 -8.42 -2.39
N ALA A 76 -6.48 -7.98 -2.84
CA ALA A 76 -6.11 -7.98 -4.25
C ALA A 76 -6.00 -9.41 -4.84
N GLN A 77 -5.48 -10.37 -4.07
CA GLN A 77 -5.43 -11.77 -4.48
C GLN A 77 -6.84 -12.34 -4.65
N GLN A 78 -7.73 -12.09 -3.69
CA GLN A 78 -9.09 -12.60 -3.73
C GLN A 78 -9.90 -12.06 -4.91
N TYR A 79 -9.92 -10.74 -5.11
CA TYR A 79 -10.58 -10.17 -6.28
C TYR A 79 -9.84 -10.50 -7.59
N GLY A 80 -8.52 -10.68 -7.56
CA GLY A 80 -7.75 -11.14 -8.72
C GLY A 80 -8.14 -12.55 -9.15
N ALA A 81 -8.39 -13.44 -8.19
CA ALA A 81 -8.93 -14.77 -8.43
C ALA A 81 -10.37 -14.68 -8.96
N ALA A 82 -11.26 -13.97 -8.25
CA ALA A 82 -12.67 -13.84 -8.63
C ALA A 82 -12.89 -13.18 -10.01
N ARG A 83 -11.98 -12.30 -10.46
CA ARG A 83 -12.05 -11.71 -11.81
C ARG A 83 -11.88 -12.74 -12.94
N ARG A 84 -11.40 -13.95 -12.64
CA ARG A 84 -11.27 -15.04 -13.61
C ARG A 84 -12.51 -15.94 -13.65
N ASP A 85 -13.41 -15.78 -12.69
CA ASP A 85 -14.67 -16.50 -12.65
C ASP A 85 -15.69 -15.81 -13.57
N GLU A 86 -16.41 -16.60 -14.37
CA GLU A 86 -17.45 -16.10 -15.27
C GLU A 86 -18.58 -15.41 -14.47
N GLY A 87 -18.99 -14.22 -14.90
CA GLY A 87 -20.04 -13.42 -14.27
C GLY A 87 -19.59 -12.58 -13.07
N ARG A 88 -18.33 -12.70 -12.65
CA ARG A 88 -17.76 -11.94 -11.52
C ARG A 88 -16.78 -10.84 -11.95
N GLU A 89 -16.42 -10.80 -13.22
CA GLU A 89 -15.31 -10.01 -13.75
C GLU A 89 -15.51 -8.52 -13.53
N ALA A 90 -16.72 -8.02 -13.84
CA ALA A 90 -17.02 -6.59 -13.78
C ALA A 90 -16.92 -6.04 -12.35
N ARG A 91 -17.43 -6.77 -11.36
CA ARG A 91 -17.38 -6.36 -9.95
C ARG A 91 -15.97 -6.47 -9.39
N ALA A 92 -15.30 -7.59 -9.65
CA ALA A 92 -13.93 -7.79 -9.20
C ALA A 92 -12.99 -6.72 -9.79
N ALA A 93 -13.17 -6.32 -11.05
CA ALA A 93 -12.42 -5.21 -11.64
C ALA A 93 -12.65 -3.88 -10.93
N ARG A 94 -13.91 -3.53 -10.59
CA ARG A 94 -14.23 -2.31 -9.84
C ARG A 94 -13.58 -2.29 -8.45
N GLU A 95 -13.67 -3.40 -7.72
CA GLU A 95 -13.09 -3.49 -6.38
C GLU A 95 -11.55 -3.48 -6.40
N LEU A 96 -10.91 -4.07 -7.42
CA LEU A 96 -9.46 -3.94 -7.62
C LEU A 96 -9.05 -2.49 -7.87
N SER A 97 -9.77 -1.74 -8.71
CA SER A 97 -9.50 -0.31 -8.93
C SER A 97 -9.67 0.50 -7.65
N ARG A 98 -10.69 0.19 -6.83
CA ARG A 98 -10.91 0.82 -5.53
C ARG A 98 -9.76 0.53 -4.55
N LEU A 99 -9.35 -0.73 -4.45
CA LEU A 99 -8.23 -1.13 -3.59
C LEU A 99 -6.93 -0.44 -4.00
N ALA A 100 -6.66 -0.30 -5.30
CA ALA A 100 -5.48 0.42 -5.80
C ALA A 100 -5.49 1.89 -5.33
N LEU A 101 -6.62 2.58 -5.48
CA LEU A 101 -6.77 3.96 -5.00
C LEU A 101 -6.56 4.09 -3.49
N LEU A 102 -7.12 3.17 -2.69
CA LEU A 102 -6.94 3.17 -1.24
C LEU A 102 -5.49 2.89 -0.83
N ALA A 103 -4.81 1.98 -1.53
CA ALA A 103 -3.40 1.69 -1.29
C ALA A 103 -2.51 2.90 -1.63
N GLU A 104 -2.77 3.59 -2.74
CA GLU A 104 -2.08 4.84 -3.09
C GLU A 104 -2.27 5.92 -2.02
N GLN A 105 -3.50 6.12 -1.57
CA GLN A 105 -3.81 7.09 -0.50
C GLN A 105 -3.09 6.75 0.81
N ALA A 106 -3.01 5.46 1.16
CA ALA A 106 -2.29 4.99 2.34
C ALA A 106 -0.79 5.29 2.25
N LEU A 107 -0.17 5.04 1.09
CA LEU A 107 1.24 5.34 0.83
C LEU A 107 1.53 6.85 0.91
N LEU A 108 0.65 7.69 0.37
CA LEU A 108 0.79 9.15 0.46
C LEU A 108 0.59 9.66 1.89
N SER A 109 -0.27 9.00 2.66
CA SER A 109 -0.59 9.37 4.05
C SER A 109 0.44 8.88 5.06
N THR A 110 1.23 7.84 4.72
CA THR A 110 2.38 7.43 5.53
C THR A 110 3.45 8.51 5.54
N LYS A 111 3.32 9.43 6.49
CA LYS A 111 4.38 10.36 6.90
C LYS A 111 5.62 9.50 7.21
N PRO A 112 6.81 9.79 6.65
CA PRO A 112 7.98 8.96 6.89
C PRO A 112 8.25 8.92 8.40
N THR A 113 7.99 7.76 9.01
CA THR A 113 8.15 7.48 10.44
C THR A 113 9.63 7.40 10.88
N GLY A 114 10.55 7.86 10.03
CA GLY A 114 12.00 7.82 10.24
C GLY A 114 12.64 9.13 10.72
N GLN A 115 11.90 10.20 11.02
CA GLN A 115 12.51 11.31 11.77
C GLN A 115 12.57 10.93 13.26
N THR A 116 13.68 10.31 13.65
CA THR A 116 14.00 10.07 15.05
C THR A 116 13.91 11.38 15.83
N ALA A 117 13.56 11.31 17.12
CA ALA A 117 13.51 12.49 18.00
C ALA A 117 14.80 13.34 17.93
N MET A 118 15.93 12.71 17.59
CA MET A 118 17.22 13.35 17.33
C MET A 118 17.18 14.30 16.12
N VAL A 119 16.65 13.87 14.97
CA VAL A 119 16.55 14.72 13.76
C VAL A 119 15.68 15.94 14.05
N ARG A 120 14.61 15.77 14.82
CA ARG A 120 13.73 16.88 15.22
C ARG A 120 14.47 17.87 16.13
N ARG A 121 15.20 17.39 17.14
CA ARG A 121 16.00 18.23 18.05
C ARG A 121 17.11 18.98 17.32
N VAL A 122 17.83 18.32 16.41
CA VAL A 122 18.90 18.95 15.61
C VAL A 122 18.34 20.05 14.71
N LYS A 123 17.21 19.80 14.03
CA LYS A 123 16.55 20.85 13.22
C LYS A 123 16.12 22.03 14.07
N THR A 124 15.52 21.80 15.24
CA THR A 124 15.12 22.89 16.14
C THR A 124 16.33 23.70 16.61
N ALA A 125 17.43 23.05 16.99
CA ALA A 125 18.65 23.73 17.40
C ALA A 125 19.26 24.58 16.28
N LEU A 126 19.33 24.05 15.05
CA LEU A 126 19.79 24.78 13.86
C LEU A 126 18.94 26.02 13.56
N LEU A 127 17.62 25.89 13.68
CA LEU A 127 16.68 26.99 13.44
C LEU A 127 16.85 28.09 14.50
N LEU A 128 16.97 27.73 15.77
CA LEU A 128 17.23 28.68 16.86
C LEU A 128 18.60 29.37 16.71
N PHE A 129 19.63 28.63 16.29
CA PHE A 129 20.95 29.20 16.02
C PHE A 129 20.90 30.23 14.89
N ALA A 130 20.25 29.90 13.76
CA ALA A 130 20.09 30.84 12.65
C ALA A 130 19.35 32.11 13.08
N LEU A 131 18.30 31.97 13.90
CA LEU A 131 17.52 33.10 14.43
C LEU A 131 18.37 34.00 15.35
N ALA A 132 19.21 33.39 16.20
CA ALA A 132 20.13 34.11 17.07
C ALA A 132 21.19 34.89 16.27
N VAL A 133 21.75 34.28 15.21
CA VAL A 133 22.71 34.95 14.31
C VAL A 133 22.06 36.14 13.62
N CYS A 134 20.85 35.99 13.08
CA CYS A 134 20.12 37.10 12.46
C CYS A 134 19.86 38.25 13.46
N ALA A 135 19.43 37.93 14.69
CA ALA A 135 19.22 38.93 15.73
C ALA A 135 20.52 39.66 16.10
N ALA A 136 21.64 38.94 16.24
CA ALA A 136 22.94 39.52 16.52
C ALA A 136 23.42 40.45 15.38
N MET A 137 23.24 40.04 14.12
CA MET A 137 23.58 40.88 12.96
C MET A 137 22.73 42.16 12.94
N LEU A 138 21.43 42.08 13.20
CA LEU A 138 20.55 43.25 13.26
C LEU A 138 20.97 44.22 14.37
N LEU A 139 21.26 43.70 15.57
CA LEU A 139 21.74 44.51 16.69
C LEU A 139 23.07 45.19 16.36
N PHE A 140 23.99 44.47 15.71
CA PHE A 140 25.27 45.02 15.27
C PHE A 140 25.08 46.17 14.28
N VAL A 141 24.24 45.99 13.26
CA VAL A 141 23.94 47.04 12.26
C VAL A 141 23.32 48.27 12.91
N ILE A 142 22.34 48.09 13.81
CA ILE A 142 21.70 49.21 14.53
C ILE A 142 22.74 49.95 15.39
N SER A 143 23.60 49.21 16.10
CA SER A 143 24.65 49.81 16.93
C SER A 143 25.67 50.61 16.11
N ARG A 144 25.91 50.25 14.85
CA ARG A 144 26.80 51.00 13.96
C ARG A 144 26.14 52.21 13.31
N ALA A 145 24.82 52.20 13.13
CA ALA A 145 24.08 53.32 12.54
C ALA A 145 23.79 54.45 13.54
N ALA A 146 23.90 54.19 14.84
CA ALA A 146 23.67 55.16 15.91
C ALA A 146 24.92 55.98 16.32
N TRP A 147 26.06 55.74 15.67
CA TRP A 147 27.33 56.46 15.85
C TRP A 147 27.77 57.07 14.52
#